data_AF-A0A9P1GVY4-F1
#
_entry.id   AF-A0A9P1GVY4-F1
#
_cell.length_a   1.000
_cell.length_b   1.000
_cell.length_c   1.000
_cell.angle_alpha   90.00
_cell.angle_beta   90.00
_cell.angle_gamma   90.00
#
_symmetry.space_group_name_H-M   'P 1'
#
loop_
_entity.id
_entity.type
_entity.pdbx_description
1 polymer ?
#
loop_
_entity_poly.entity_id
_entity_poly.type
_entity_poly.pdbx_seq_one_letter_code
_entity_poly.pdbx_strand_id
1 'polypeptide(L)'
;MVAVKAPGFGLKVDGKDARPRFPNAISGWRSNGVPVREQRMLAFIDRISDKPNWETKVFDETILAKWREEASARPEDLNGDVVLSEEMFDFCIKELQDKAETFKKTGLVNIYDSEVTIVKSDTAVSEDLRQSLIQAVKVLEDVPDHKRTGTPARRGPSSTCSILRSSRGRQKEYGSFQWLPTDVELTDSGAKFLGYVNNLHPERHAEVVKVLEKMVDAALPLWNESLSGYYLRPRIDLAGTGSDDWCYPEGLKYQIPGREGPMSCHFYDWKTSNRILVYREPRAYEPQASLPKTHCRDLEDLVTDLKKQSPDNTIQVIVKLANIELTPENPHYAGGSWHVEGALNEGICATAIYYYEQDNITDSHLRFRQGLDAEEIIMLPEQNEYESLERFLGVEQEGSAVQELGEVLTRESRMLVFPNCMQHQVQPFELQDPTRPGRRKILAMFLIDPNRPVLSTCNVPPQRRDWWADEVRRQNALDKLPAELFDHTVGLVDDFPISWEKALEYREKLMEERSNMNDKVTDEIISEAFSFCEH
;
A
#
# COMPACT_ATOMS: atom_id res chain seq x y z
N MET A 1 38.07 7.75 29.89
CA MET A 1 36.95 8.04 29.00
C MET A 1 36.25 6.73 28.70
N VAL A 2 35.06 6.51 29.26
CA VAL A 2 34.22 5.37 28.88
C VAL A 2 33.81 5.63 27.43
N ALA A 3 34.13 4.72 26.52
CA ALA A 3 33.73 4.86 25.12
C ALA A 3 32.21 4.92 25.05
N VAL A 4 31.69 6.07 24.61
CA VAL A 4 30.27 6.24 24.33
C VAL A 4 29.94 5.28 23.19
N LYS A 5 29.27 4.17 23.50
CA LYS A 5 28.64 3.33 22.50
C LYS A 5 27.37 4.05 22.04
N ALA A 6 27.52 4.98 21.10
CA ALA A 6 26.39 5.60 20.45
C ALA A 6 25.70 4.55 19.55
N PRO A 7 24.37 4.34 19.65
CA PRO A 7 23.65 3.49 18.73
C PRO A 7 23.68 4.15 17.35
N GLY A 8 24.14 3.43 16.33
CA GLY A 8 24.20 3.92 14.95
C GLY A 8 25.48 3.66 14.17
N PHE A 9 26.54 3.24 14.84
CA PHE A 9 27.80 2.79 14.22
C PHE A 9 28.08 1.30 14.51
N GLY A 10 27.02 0.48 14.48
CA GLY A 10 27.08 -0.96 14.81
C GLY A 10 26.17 -1.87 13.99
N LEU A 11 25.37 -1.32 13.08
CA LEU A 11 24.61 -2.11 12.10
C LEU A 11 25.51 -2.38 10.90
N LYS A 12 25.66 -3.65 10.50
CA LYS A 12 26.39 -3.98 9.28
C LYS A 12 25.55 -3.49 8.09
N VAL A 13 26.03 -2.47 7.39
CA VAL A 13 25.40 -1.97 6.15
C VAL A 13 25.27 -3.10 5.12
N ASP A 14 26.20 -4.07 5.13
CA ASP A 14 26.34 -5.13 4.12
C ASP A 14 26.39 -6.56 4.72
N GLY A 15 25.93 -6.74 5.97
CA GLY A 15 25.88 -8.07 6.57
C GLY A 15 24.78 -8.90 5.92
N LYS A 16 25.06 -10.15 5.52
CA LYS A 16 24.01 -11.16 5.39
C LYS A 16 23.34 -11.26 6.76
N ASP A 17 22.20 -10.60 6.92
CA ASP A 17 21.43 -10.67 8.15
C ASP A 17 20.96 -12.11 8.35
N ALA A 18 21.01 -12.59 9.58
CA ALA A 18 20.60 -13.95 9.92
C ALA A 18 19.06 -14.10 9.99
N ARG A 19 18.30 -12.99 9.95
CA ARG A 19 16.83 -12.99 10.03
C ARG A 19 16.22 -12.64 8.67
N PRO A 20 15.14 -13.33 8.26
CA PRO A 20 14.41 -12.97 7.06
C PRO A 20 13.81 -11.56 7.20
N ARG A 21 13.74 -10.86 6.08
CA ARG A 21 13.18 -9.50 5.98
C ARG A 21 11.81 -9.57 5.34
N PHE A 22 10.93 -8.67 5.76
CA PHE A 22 9.67 -8.49 5.03
C PHE A 22 9.95 -8.04 3.59
N PRO A 23 9.34 -8.67 2.59
CA PRO A 23 9.52 -8.28 1.21
C PRO A 23 8.80 -6.94 0.96
N ASN A 24 9.31 -6.14 0.03
CA ASN A 24 8.68 -4.91 -0.41
C ASN A 24 8.73 -4.78 -1.94
N ALA A 25 8.01 -3.81 -2.50
CA ALA A 25 7.89 -3.63 -3.95
C ALA A 25 9.21 -3.19 -4.61
N ILE A 26 10.13 -2.60 -3.85
CA ILE A 26 11.47 -2.22 -4.34
C ILE A 26 12.39 -3.44 -4.38
N SER A 27 12.28 -4.36 -3.41
CA SER A 27 13.14 -5.54 -3.31
C SER A 27 12.44 -6.69 -2.59
N GLY A 28 12.55 -7.88 -3.18
CA GLY A 28 12.14 -9.14 -2.55
C GLY A 28 10.69 -9.56 -2.78
N TRP A 29 9.87 -8.73 -3.45
CA TRP A 29 8.51 -9.11 -3.85
C TRP A 29 8.29 -9.11 -5.37
N ARG A 30 7.79 -10.24 -5.87
CA ARG A 30 7.18 -10.43 -7.18
C ARG A 30 6.03 -11.42 -7.00
N SER A 31 4.90 -11.15 -7.62
CA SER A 31 3.66 -11.91 -7.48
C SER A 31 3.58 -13.04 -8.51
N ASN A 32 2.98 -14.18 -8.15
CA ASN A 32 2.68 -15.26 -9.09
C ASN A 32 1.45 -14.97 -9.98
N GLY A 33 0.83 -13.79 -9.80
CA GLY A 33 -0.34 -13.32 -10.54
C GLY A 33 -1.66 -13.70 -9.87
N VAL A 34 -2.58 -12.74 -9.82
CA VAL A 34 -3.96 -12.95 -9.36
C VAL A 34 -4.87 -13.04 -10.59
N PRO A 35 -5.58 -14.15 -10.82
CA PRO A 35 -6.44 -14.29 -12.00
C PRO A 35 -7.49 -13.17 -12.10
N VAL A 36 -7.83 -12.71 -13.30
CA VAL A 36 -8.83 -11.64 -13.51
C VAL A 36 -10.19 -11.98 -12.89
N ARG A 37 -10.55 -13.27 -12.91
CA ARG A 37 -11.73 -13.79 -12.22
C ARG A 37 -11.61 -13.68 -10.71
N GLU A 38 -10.45 -13.98 -10.15
CA GLU A 38 -10.21 -13.84 -8.71
C GLU A 38 -10.23 -12.37 -8.28
N GLN A 39 -9.65 -11.46 -9.06
CA GLN A 39 -9.75 -10.02 -8.83
C GLN A 39 -11.22 -9.57 -8.80
N ARG A 40 -12.05 -10.10 -9.69
CA ARG A 40 -13.50 -9.85 -9.70
C ARG A 40 -14.19 -10.34 -8.43
N MET A 41 -13.84 -11.52 -7.93
CA MET A 41 -14.36 -12.06 -6.66
C MET A 41 -14.00 -11.13 -5.49
N LEU A 42 -12.72 -10.73 -5.40
CA LEU A 42 -12.23 -9.82 -4.37
C LEU A 42 -12.92 -8.46 -4.42
N ALA A 43 -13.08 -7.87 -5.61
CA ALA A 43 -13.81 -6.62 -5.80
C ALA A 43 -15.28 -6.72 -5.38
N PHE A 44 -15.93 -7.86 -5.66
CA PHE A 44 -17.29 -8.10 -5.19
C PHE A 44 -17.35 -8.19 -3.65
N ILE A 45 -16.42 -8.91 -3.02
CA ILE A 45 -16.31 -9.03 -1.56
C ILE A 45 -16.09 -7.65 -0.91
N ASP A 46 -15.19 -6.83 -1.47
CA ASP A 46 -14.93 -5.48 -0.99
C ASP A 46 -16.20 -4.61 -1.08
N ARG A 47 -16.89 -4.64 -2.23
CA ARG A 47 -18.13 -3.89 -2.44
C ARG A 47 -19.25 -4.29 -1.48
N ILE A 48 -19.40 -5.59 -1.21
CA ILE A 48 -20.43 -6.07 -0.26
C ILE A 48 -20.06 -5.68 1.17
N SER A 49 -18.80 -5.88 1.57
CA SER A 49 -18.34 -5.52 2.92
C SER A 49 -18.34 -4.01 3.20
N ASP A 50 -18.54 -3.20 2.17
CA ASP A 50 -18.72 -1.76 2.26
C ASP A 50 -20.16 -1.29 2.48
N LYS A 51 -21.14 -2.19 2.30
CA LYS A 51 -22.56 -1.90 2.54
C LYS A 51 -22.84 -1.87 4.05
N PRO A 52 -23.71 -0.97 4.54
CA PRO A 52 -24.11 -0.97 5.95
C PRO A 52 -24.76 -2.30 6.37
N ASN A 53 -24.39 -2.80 7.54
CA ASN A 53 -24.89 -4.04 8.15
C ASN A 53 -24.68 -5.29 7.27
N TRP A 54 -23.66 -5.31 6.41
CA TRP A 54 -23.38 -6.42 5.50
C TRP A 54 -23.18 -7.74 6.25
N GLU A 55 -22.59 -7.68 7.44
CA GLU A 55 -22.26 -8.82 8.31
C GLU A 55 -23.50 -9.54 8.85
N THR A 56 -24.65 -8.87 8.82
CA THR A 56 -25.96 -9.48 9.11
C THR A 56 -26.67 -9.87 7.82
N LYS A 57 -26.60 -9.02 6.79
CA LYS A 57 -27.31 -9.19 5.51
C LYS A 57 -26.82 -10.38 4.68
N VAL A 58 -25.57 -10.81 4.85
CA VAL A 58 -24.99 -11.97 4.15
C VAL A 58 -25.66 -13.31 4.51
N PHE A 59 -26.49 -13.33 5.55
CA PHE A 59 -27.29 -14.50 5.96
C PHE A 59 -28.77 -14.41 5.54
N ASP A 60 -29.19 -13.32 4.90
CA ASP A 60 -30.58 -13.12 4.45
C ASP A 60 -30.75 -13.58 2.99
N GLU A 61 -31.49 -14.66 2.78
CA GLU A 61 -31.72 -15.24 1.45
C GLU A 61 -32.37 -14.25 0.46
N THR A 62 -33.23 -13.33 0.93
CA THR A 62 -33.87 -12.34 0.06
C THR A 62 -32.87 -11.30 -0.42
N ILE A 63 -31.92 -10.92 0.44
CA ILE A 63 -30.84 -9.99 0.09
C ILE A 63 -29.84 -10.68 -0.83
N LEU A 64 -29.48 -11.93 -0.54
CA LEU A 64 -28.59 -12.71 -1.39
C LEU A 64 -29.16 -12.89 -2.79
N ALA A 65 -30.47 -13.12 -2.95
CA ALA A 65 -31.12 -13.20 -4.25
C ALA A 65 -30.98 -11.89 -5.05
N LYS A 66 -31.14 -10.73 -4.38
CA LYS A 66 -30.93 -9.41 -5.02
C LYS A 66 -29.46 -9.18 -5.40
N TRP A 67 -28.52 -9.49 -4.52
CA TRP A 67 -27.10 -9.37 -4.83
C TRP A 67 -26.67 -10.30 -5.95
N ARG A 68 -27.28 -11.50 -6.05
CA ARG A 68 -27.08 -12.42 -7.17
C ARG A 68 -27.56 -11.79 -8.47
N GLU A 69 -28.78 -11.25 -8.49
CA GLU A 69 -29.31 -10.55 -9.67
C GLU A 69 -28.41 -9.36 -10.07
N GLU A 70 -27.98 -8.52 -9.11
CA GLU A 70 -27.08 -7.39 -9.36
C GLU A 70 -25.68 -7.81 -9.85
N ALA A 71 -25.17 -8.96 -9.40
CA ALA A 71 -23.86 -9.47 -9.79
C ALA A 71 -23.86 -10.21 -11.13
N SER A 72 -24.96 -10.92 -11.42
CA SER A 72 -25.17 -11.68 -12.65
C SER A 72 -25.79 -10.83 -13.77
N ALA A 73 -26.33 -9.64 -13.47
CA ALA A 73 -26.83 -8.69 -14.47
C ALA A 73 -25.69 -8.29 -15.40
N ARG A 74 -25.74 -8.81 -16.63
CA ARG A 74 -24.82 -8.48 -17.73
C ARG A 74 -25.01 -7.02 -18.13
N PRO A 75 -23.99 -6.15 -18.04
CA PRO A 75 -23.97 -4.96 -18.86
C PRO A 75 -23.80 -5.38 -20.33
N GLU A 76 -24.49 -4.71 -21.24
CA GLU A 76 -24.19 -4.73 -22.68
C GLU A 76 -22.79 -4.12 -22.99
N ASP A 77 -22.14 -3.55 -21.97
CA ASP A 77 -20.86 -2.82 -21.98
C ASP A 77 -19.79 -3.48 -21.09
N LEU A 78 -19.64 -4.81 -21.10
CA LEU A 78 -18.45 -5.43 -20.50
C LEU A 78 -17.22 -5.06 -21.36
N ASN A 79 -16.64 -3.88 -21.12
CA ASN A 79 -15.36 -3.40 -21.68
C ASN A 79 -14.19 -4.28 -21.17
N GLY A 80 -14.23 -5.59 -21.45
CA GLY A 80 -13.24 -6.55 -21.00
C GLY A 80 -13.39 -7.05 -19.54
N ASP A 81 -14.49 -6.74 -18.85
CA ASP A 81 -14.72 -7.22 -17.46
C ASP A 81 -15.28 -8.66 -17.43
N VAL A 82 -14.94 -9.44 -16.40
CA VAL A 82 -15.28 -10.86 -16.29
C VAL A 82 -16.57 -11.05 -15.50
N VAL A 83 -17.52 -11.79 -16.08
CA VAL A 83 -18.79 -12.12 -15.42
C VAL A 83 -18.53 -13.01 -14.20
N LEU A 84 -19.17 -12.66 -13.07
CA LEU A 84 -19.18 -13.50 -11.87
C LEU A 84 -20.09 -14.71 -12.13
N SER A 85 -19.52 -15.91 -12.23
CA SER A 85 -20.31 -17.15 -12.37
C SER A 85 -21.11 -17.45 -11.10
N GLU A 86 -22.05 -18.40 -11.19
CA GLU A 86 -22.80 -18.87 -10.03
C GLU A 86 -21.85 -19.49 -8.99
N GLU A 87 -20.85 -20.25 -9.43
CA GLU A 87 -19.82 -20.85 -8.58
C GLU A 87 -18.96 -19.80 -7.88
N MET A 88 -18.55 -18.74 -8.59
CA MET A 88 -17.85 -17.60 -7.99
C MET A 88 -18.72 -16.86 -6.97
N PHE A 89 -19.99 -16.61 -7.29
CA PHE A 89 -20.90 -15.96 -6.38
C PHE A 89 -21.09 -16.78 -5.10
N ASP A 90 -21.38 -18.07 -5.23
CA ASP A 90 -21.57 -18.97 -4.08
C ASP A 90 -20.31 -19.07 -3.22
N PHE A 91 -19.12 -19.06 -3.84
CA PHE A 91 -17.85 -18.99 -3.11
C PHE A 91 -17.72 -17.68 -2.33
N CYS A 92 -17.94 -16.53 -2.98
CA CYS A 92 -17.86 -15.22 -2.35
C CYS A 92 -18.83 -15.08 -1.17
N ILE A 93 -20.05 -15.62 -1.26
CA ILE A 93 -21.03 -15.57 -0.16
C ILE A 93 -20.55 -16.37 1.05
N LYS A 94 -20.04 -17.59 0.85
CA LYS A 94 -19.47 -18.39 1.94
C LYS A 94 -18.29 -17.68 2.60
N GLU A 95 -17.42 -17.08 1.80
CA GLU A 95 -16.28 -16.31 2.30
C GLU A 95 -16.72 -15.08 3.10
N LEU A 96 -17.72 -14.35 2.61
CA LEU A 96 -18.31 -13.21 3.32
C LEU A 96 -18.96 -13.64 4.65
N GLN A 97 -19.59 -14.82 4.71
CA GLN A 97 -20.16 -15.34 5.96
C GLN A 97 -19.08 -15.62 7.02
N ASP A 98 -17.95 -16.22 6.63
CA ASP A 98 -16.82 -16.44 7.53
C ASP A 98 -16.14 -15.12 7.94
N LYS A 99 -16.02 -14.18 6.99
CA LYS A 99 -15.52 -12.82 7.26
C LYS A 99 -16.45 -12.06 8.20
N ALA A 100 -17.77 -12.24 8.12
CA ALA A 100 -18.72 -11.62 9.03
C ALA A 100 -18.54 -12.09 10.48
N GLU A 101 -18.27 -13.38 10.69
CA GLU A 101 -17.98 -13.91 12.02
C GLU A 101 -16.64 -13.43 12.58
N THR A 102 -15.65 -13.24 11.72
CA THR A 102 -14.36 -12.65 12.10
C THR A 102 -14.53 -11.17 12.44
N PHE A 103 -15.22 -10.42 11.59
CA PHE A 103 -15.53 -9.00 11.80
C PHE A 103 -16.26 -8.74 13.12
N LYS A 104 -17.25 -9.58 13.49
CA LYS A 104 -17.94 -9.47 14.80
C LYS A 104 -16.98 -9.59 15.99
N LYS A 105 -15.88 -10.34 15.85
CA LYS A 105 -14.89 -10.59 16.92
C LYS A 105 -13.78 -9.55 16.94
N THR A 106 -13.33 -9.10 15.78
CA THR A 106 -12.09 -8.31 15.63
C THR A 106 -12.31 -6.91 15.08
N GLY A 107 -13.46 -6.65 14.43
CA GLY A 107 -13.72 -5.43 13.69
C GLY A 107 -12.95 -5.33 12.37
N LEU A 108 -12.28 -6.39 11.92
CA LEU A 108 -11.41 -6.41 10.75
C LEU A 108 -12.08 -7.09 9.55
N VAL A 109 -11.75 -6.62 8.35
CA VAL A 109 -12.14 -7.25 7.08
C VAL A 109 -10.94 -7.32 6.15
N ASN A 110 -10.60 -8.53 5.71
CA ASN A 110 -9.60 -8.77 4.67
C ASN A 110 -10.28 -8.62 3.30
N ILE A 111 -9.76 -7.74 2.45
CA ILE A 111 -10.42 -7.36 1.18
C ILE A 111 -9.64 -7.75 -0.07
N TYR A 112 -8.32 -7.82 0.03
CA TYR A 112 -7.46 -8.40 -0.98
C TYR A 112 -6.55 -9.37 -0.25
N ASP A 113 -6.81 -10.68 -0.38
CA ASP A 113 -6.20 -11.70 0.45
C ASP A 113 -5.89 -12.97 -0.36
N SER A 114 -5.20 -12.78 -1.49
CA SER A 114 -4.71 -13.85 -2.37
C SER A 114 -3.27 -14.25 -1.99
N GLU A 115 -2.28 -13.41 -2.29
CA GLU A 115 -0.87 -13.63 -1.90
C GLU A 115 -0.40 -12.71 -0.77
N VAL A 116 -1.01 -11.53 -0.68
CA VAL A 116 -0.79 -10.48 0.33
C VAL A 116 -2.13 -10.05 0.87
N THR A 117 -2.17 -9.45 2.06
CA THR A 117 -3.44 -9.05 2.69
C THR A 117 -3.56 -7.55 2.87
N ILE A 118 -4.56 -6.96 2.20
CA ILE A 118 -5.08 -5.63 2.55
C ILE A 118 -6.22 -5.80 3.54
N VAL A 119 -6.11 -5.11 4.67
CA VAL A 119 -7.06 -5.19 5.79
C VAL A 119 -7.69 -3.81 5.99
N LYS A 120 -9.01 -3.75 6.13
CA LYS A 120 -9.72 -2.53 6.53
C LYS A 120 -10.46 -2.73 7.84
N SER A 121 -10.66 -1.64 8.57
CA SER A 121 -11.55 -1.59 9.72
C SER A 121 -12.21 -0.22 9.84
N ASP A 122 -13.51 -0.23 10.04
CA ASP A 122 -14.32 0.97 10.32
C ASP A 122 -14.59 1.13 11.84
N THR A 123 -14.01 0.25 12.67
CA THR A 123 -14.25 0.18 14.12
C THR A 123 -12.98 0.14 14.98
N ALA A 124 -11.80 -0.02 14.36
CA ALA A 124 -10.52 -0.04 15.06
C ALA A 124 -10.23 1.25 15.86
N VAL A 125 -10.77 2.38 15.40
CA VAL A 125 -10.64 3.67 16.07
C VAL A 125 -12.02 4.08 16.57
N SER A 126 -12.16 4.25 17.89
CA SER A 126 -13.42 4.73 18.47
C SER A 126 -13.68 6.19 18.13
N GLU A 127 -14.95 6.59 18.16
CA GLU A 127 -15.33 8.00 17.92
C GLU A 127 -14.63 8.96 18.88
N ASP A 128 -14.51 8.58 20.17
CA ASP A 128 -13.80 9.39 21.16
C ASP A 128 -12.31 9.58 20.82
N LEU A 129 -11.65 8.53 20.30
CA LEU A 129 -10.25 8.60 19.89
C LEU A 129 -10.10 9.45 18.62
N ARG A 130 -11.03 9.31 17.66
CA ARG A 130 -11.09 10.15 16.47
C ARG A 130 -11.24 11.64 16.82
N GLN A 131 -12.18 11.98 17.69
CA GLN A 131 -12.38 13.36 18.15
C GLN A 131 -11.16 13.88 18.92
N SER A 132 -10.53 13.03 19.74
CA SER A 132 -9.27 13.36 20.41
C SER A 132 -8.16 13.67 19.41
N LEU A 133 -8.05 12.91 18.32
CA LEU A 133 -7.09 13.16 17.24
C LEU A 133 -7.38 14.50 16.56
N ILE A 134 -8.62 14.74 16.12
CA ILE A 134 -9.02 16.01 15.47
C ILE A 134 -8.67 17.20 16.37
N GLN A 135 -9.02 17.13 17.66
CA GLN A 135 -8.78 18.21 18.60
C GLN A 135 -7.29 18.41 18.89
N ALA A 136 -6.51 17.32 18.98
CA ALA A 136 -5.08 17.40 19.25
C ALA A 136 -4.30 17.96 18.06
N VAL A 137 -4.60 17.53 16.82
CA VAL A 137 -3.84 17.96 15.63
C VAL A 137 -4.17 19.37 15.18
N LYS A 138 -5.27 19.97 15.64
CA LYS A 138 -5.66 21.35 15.31
C LYS A 138 -4.53 22.37 15.55
N VAL A 139 -3.73 22.18 16.60
CA VAL A 139 -2.58 23.06 16.90
C VAL A 139 -1.48 23.00 15.82
N LEU A 140 -1.45 21.94 15.01
CA LEU A 140 -0.54 21.78 13.88
C LEU A 140 -1.10 22.36 12.57
N GLU A 141 -2.41 22.66 12.53
CA GLU A 141 -3.11 23.21 11.37
C GLU A 141 -3.18 24.75 11.42
N ASP A 142 -3.22 25.32 12.62
CA ASP A 142 -3.28 26.76 12.90
C ASP A 142 -1.90 27.44 12.70
N VAL A 143 -1.27 27.19 11.56
CA VAL A 143 0.05 27.71 11.18
C VAL A 143 -0.10 28.87 10.18
N PRO A 144 0.62 30.01 10.35
CA PRO A 144 0.60 31.12 9.40
C PRO A 144 0.89 30.69 7.97
N ASP A 145 0.25 31.30 6.97
CA ASP A 145 0.31 30.86 5.57
C ASP A 145 1.75 30.71 5.01
N HIS A 146 2.68 31.57 5.42
CA HIS A 146 4.10 31.50 5.01
C HIS A 146 4.88 30.31 5.60
N LYS A 147 4.31 29.61 6.58
CA LYS A 147 4.84 28.36 7.18
C LYS A 147 4.02 27.13 6.80
N ARG A 148 2.91 27.30 6.07
CA ARG A 148 2.18 26.18 5.47
C ARG A 148 3.06 25.61 4.36
N THR A 149 3.60 24.43 4.60
CA THR A 149 4.48 23.72 3.64
C THR A 149 3.69 22.94 2.58
N GLY A 150 2.37 23.08 2.55
CA GLY A 150 1.52 22.57 1.48
C GLY A 150 1.63 23.49 0.29
N THR A 151 2.10 22.98 -0.84
CA THR A 151 1.85 23.62 -2.12
C THR A 151 0.32 23.68 -2.28
N PRO A 152 -0.31 24.85 -2.51
CA PRO A 152 -1.65 24.85 -3.08
C PRO A 152 -1.55 23.99 -4.34
N ALA A 153 -2.56 23.15 -4.62
CA ALA A 153 -2.59 22.22 -5.75
C ALA A 153 -2.32 22.95 -7.08
N ARG A 154 -1.05 23.20 -7.35
CA ARG A 154 -0.49 23.73 -8.56
C ARG A 154 0.03 22.50 -9.26
N ARG A 155 -0.61 22.24 -10.40
CA ARG A 155 -0.16 21.39 -11.50
C ARG A 155 1.20 20.78 -11.22
N GLY A 156 1.23 19.48 -10.93
CA GLY A 156 2.42 18.69 -11.27
C GLY A 156 2.83 19.09 -12.70
N PRO A 157 4.12 19.26 -13.00
CA PRO A 157 4.54 19.76 -14.29
C PRO A 157 4.05 18.80 -15.38
N SER A 158 2.98 19.19 -16.08
CA SER A 158 2.78 18.82 -17.46
C SER A 158 3.89 19.51 -18.25
N SER A 159 5.00 18.82 -18.42
CA SER A 159 6.01 19.20 -19.39
C SER A 159 6.75 17.94 -19.82
N THR A 160 6.34 17.44 -20.99
CA THR A 160 7.22 16.92 -22.04
C THR A 160 8.47 16.19 -21.54
N CYS A 161 8.40 14.86 -21.63
CA CYS A 161 9.51 13.98 -21.93
C CYS A 161 10.51 14.70 -22.86
N SER A 162 11.56 15.25 -22.26
CA SER A 162 12.81 15.48 -22.98
C SER A 162 13.73 14.35 -22.52
N ILE A 163 13.97 13.44 -23.46
CA ILE A 163 14.90 12.34 -23.37
C ILE A 163 16.31 12.94 -23.15
N LEU A 164 16.63 13.27 -21.90
CA LEU A 164 18.01 13.42 -21.48
C LEU A 164 18.49 12.03 -21.10
N ARG A 165 19.21 11.41 -22.04
CA ARG A 165 20.03 10.22 -21.78
C ARG A 165 20.94 10.53 -20.59
N SER A 166 20.52 10.14 -19.40
CA SER A 166 21.33 10.19 -18.20
C SER A 166 22.33 9.05 -18.25
N SER A 167 23.60 9.41 -18.21
CA SER A 167 24.74 8.53 -18.01
C SER A 167 24.47 7.46 -16.94
N ARG A 168 24.85 6.21 -17.23
CA ARG A 168 24.83 5.03 -16.34
C ARG A 168 25.67 5.24 -15.07
N GLY A 169 25.21 6.13 -14.18
CA GLY A 169 25.64 6.22 -12.80
C GLY A 169 24.74 5.33 -11.96
N ARG A 170 25.32 4.33 -11.30
CA ARG A 170 24.65 3.45 -10.34
C ARG A 170 24.21 4.28 -9.13
N GLN A 171 23.01 4.87 -9.17
CA GLN A 171 22.43 5.53 -8.01
C GLN A 171 22.16 4.46 -6.95
N LYS A 172 22.50 4.75 -5.69
CA LYS A 172 22.43 3.76 -4.61
C LYS A 172 20.97 3.43 -4.33
N GLU A 173 20.63 2.15 -4.33
CA GLU A 173 19.37 1.59 -3.81
C GLU A 173 19.03 2.10 -2.39
N TYR A 174 20.07 2.48 -1.65
CA TYR A 174 19.99 3.19 -0.37
C TYR A 174 20.07 4.71 -0.62
N GLY A 175 18.96 5.41 -0.39
CA GLY A 175 18.87 6.86 -0.60
C GLY A 175 19.84 7.69 0.26
N SER A 176 19.98 8.97 -0.06
CA SER A 176 20.84 9.94 0.66
C SER A 176 20.19 10.45 1.95
N PHE A 177 18.89 10.24 2.10
CA PHE A 177 18.09 10.63 3.26
C PHE A 177 17.37 9.40 3.83
N GLN A 178 17.02 9.48 5.11
CA GLN A 178 16.19 8.48 5.80
C GLN A 178 15.15 9.21 6.63
N TRP A 179 13.88 8.83 6.51
CA TRP A 179 12.91 9.18 7.54
C TRP A 179 13.30 8.57 8.89
N LEU A 180 13.19 9.37 9.95
CA LEU A 180 13.50 8.94 11.31
C LEU A 180 12.24 8.38 11.97
N PRO A 181 12.16 7.05 12.22
CA PRO A 181 11.12 6.49 13.06
C PRO A 181 11.30 6.88 14.53
N THR A 182 10.23 6.77 15.30
CA THR A 182 10.30 6.65 16.75
C THR A 182 10.21 5.19 17.15
N ASP A 183 10.98 4.76 18.16
CA ASP A 183 10.78 3.47 18.78
C ASP A 183 9.52 3.49 19.64
N VAL A 184 8.79 2.38 19.63
CA VAL A 184 7.53 2.18 20.33
C VAL A 184 7.62 0.89 21.13
N GLU A 185 7.52 1.00 22.45
CA GLU A 185 7.40 -0.14 23.36
C GLU A 185 5.94 -0.61 23.39
N LEU A 186 5.70 -1.90 23.13
CA LEU A 186 4.39 -2.52 23.15
C LEU A 186 4.12 -3.14 24.53
N THR A 187 3.42 -2.40 25.39
CA THR A 187 3.14 -2.84 26.76
C THR A 187 1.77 -3.48 26.90
N ASP A 188 1.43 -3.99 28.09
CA ASP A 188 0.06 -4.41 28.42
C ASP A 188 -0.92 -3.24 28.57
N SER A 189 -0.41 -2.03 28.84
CA SER A 189 -1.19 -0.80 28.89
C SER A 189 -1.35 -0.10 27.55
N GLY A 190 -0.70 -0.60 26.48
CA GLY A 190 -0.68 0.00 25.15
C GLY A 190 0.72 0.37 24.66
N ALA A 191 0.77 0.99 23.49
CA ALA A 191 1.94 1.49 22.83
C ALA A 191 2.48 2.73 23.53
N LYS A 192 3.80 2.82 23.65
CA LYS A 192 4.47 3.98 24.26
C LYS A 192 5.66 4.40 23.44
N PHE A 193 5.75 5.68 23.10
CA PHE A 193 6.90 6.20 22.38
C PHE A 193 8.09 6.37 23.32
N LEU A 194 9.22 5.78 22.93
CA LEU A 194 10.48 5.87 23.67
C LEU A 194 11.30 7.11 23.25
N GLY A 195 11.11 7.56 22.00
CA GLY A 195 11.74 8.75 21.43
C GLY A 195 10.73 9.87 21.16
N TYR A 196 11.18 10.94 20.52
CA TYR A 196 10.29 11.99 20.01
C TYR A 196 9.78 11.62 18.61
N VAL A 197 8.59 12.11 18.23
CA VAL A 197 8.12 12.01 16.84
C VAL A 197 8.78 13.12 16.04
N ASN A 198 9.42 12.79 14.91
CA ASN A 198 10.15 13.78 14.14
C ASN A 198 9.25 14.96 13.71
N ASN A 199 9.77 16.18 13.84
CA ASN A 199 9.05 17.45 13.65
C ASN A 199 7.86 17.73 14.60
N LEU A 200 7.59 16.88 15.59
CA LEU A 200 6.59 17.13 16.64
C LEU A 200 7.28 17.40 17.99
N HIS A 201 7.21 18.65 18.48
CA HIS A 201 7.88 19.03 19.72
C HIS A 201 7.33 18.22 20.91
N PRO A 202 8.18 17.52 21.69
CA PRO A 202 7.72 16.55 22.69
C PRO A 202 6.91 17.19 23.83
N GLU A 203 7.33 18.35 24.34
CA GLU A 203 6.58 19.04 25.41
C GLU A 203 5.35 19.81 24.91
N ARG A 204 5.51 20.64 23.87
CA ARG A 204 4.43 21.51 23.35
C ARG A 204 3.27 20.73 22.76
N HIS A 205 3.54 19.54 22.24
CA HIS A 205 2.54 18.68 21.60
C HIS A 205 2.37 17.35 22.34
N ALA A 206 2.60 17.32 23.65
CA ALA A 206 2.49 16.11 24.47
C ALA A 206 1.11 15.43 24.33
N GLU A 207 0.03 16.20 24.18
CA GLU A 207 -1.31 15.65 23.94
C GLU A 207 -1.44 14.98 22.57
N VAL A 208 -0.80 15.53 21.52
CA VAL A 208 -0.75 14.88 20.20
C VAL A 208 0.00 13.55 20.31
N VAL A 209 1.13 13.53 21.01
CA VAL A 209 1.92 12.30 21.22
C VAL A 209 1.09 11.21 21.90
N LYS A 210 0.38 11.51 22.99
CA LYS A 210 -0.49 10.55 23.68
C LYS A 210 -1.60 10.00 22.79
N VAL A 211 -2.14 10.83 21.90
CA VAL A 211 -3.15 10.35 20.94
C VAL A 211 -2.51 9.45 19.88
N LEU A 212 -1.33 9.81 19.37
CA LEU A 212 -0.61 8.99 18.40
C LEU A 212 -0.23 7.61 18.96
N GLU A 213 0.16 7.51 20.23
CA GLU A 213 0.38 6.23 20.92
C GLU A 213 -0.87 5.33 20.84
N LYS A 214 -2.06 5.87 21.16
CA LYS A 214 -3.33 5.14 21.03
C LYS A 214 -3.69 4.79 19.58
N MET A 215 -3.30 5.63 18.61
CA MET A 215 -3.51 5.33 17.20
C MET A 215 -2.62 4.17 16.73
N VAL A 216 -1.39 4.08 17.26
CA VAL A 216 -0.51 2.94 17.01
C VAL A 216 -1.12 1.66 17.58
N ASP A 217 -1.66 1.70 18.81
CA ASP A 217 -2.39 0.55 19.38
C ASP A 217 -3.56 0.09 18.51
N ALA A 218 -4.36 1.04 18.00
CA ALA A 218 -5.48 0.74 17.13
C ALA A 218 -5.03 0.07 15.81
N ALA A 219 -3.82 0.37 15.32
CA ALA A 219 -3.28 -0.22 14.10
C ALA A 219 -2.63 -1.60 14.29
N LEU A 220 -2.21 -1.95 15.52
CA LEU A 220 -1.51 -3.23 15.80
C LEU A 220 -2.25 -4.47 15.30
N PRO A 221 -3.58 -4.66 15.53
CA PRO A 221 -4.28 -5.84 15.04
C PRO A 221 -4.30 -5.92 13.51
N LEU A 222 -4.41 -4.77 12.84
CA LEU A 222 -4.44 -4.69 11.38
C LEU A 222 -3.06 -4.98 10.78
N TRP A 223 -1.98 -4.48 11.38
CA TRP A 223 -0.62 -4.84 10.96
C TRP A 223 -0.34 -6.32 11.13
N ASN A 224 -0.72 -6.91 12.28
CA ASN A 224 -0.56 -8.35 12.52
C ASN A 224 -1.31 -9.17 11.47
N GLU A 225 -2.56 -8.82 11.17
CA GLU A 225 -3.37 -9.53 10.16
C GLU A 225 -2.77 -9.35 8.75
N SER A 226 -2.38 -8.12 8.40
CA SER A 226 -1.82 -7.80 7.09
C SER A 226 -0.48 -8.51 6.83
N LEU A 227 0.41 -8.53 7.83
CA LEU A 227 1.72 -9.18 7.76
C LEU A 227 1.67 -10.69 7.98
N SER A 228 0.63 -11.21 8.63
CA SER A 228 0.31 -12.64 8.60
C SER A 228 -0.16 -13.08 7.21
N GLY A 229 -0.42 -12.15 6.30
CA GLY A 229 -1.06 -12.37 5.02
C GLY A 229 -0.26 -13.04 3.91
N TYR A 230 1.02 -13.37 4.13
CA TYR A 230 1.91 -13.97 3.12
C TYR A 230 1.69 -15.49 2.95
N TYR A 231 0.43 -15.90 2.90
CA TYR A 231 0.04 -17.28 2.57
C TYR A 231 -0.64 -17.28 1.21
N LEU A 232 -0.29 -18.25 0.37
CA LEU A 232 -0.99 -18.50 -0.89
C LEU A 232 -2.44 -18.92 -0.59
N ARG A 233 -3.39 -18.09 -0.99
CA ARG A 233 -4.83 -18.36 -0.88
C ARG A 233 -5.54 -18.17 -2.22
N PRO A 234 -5.04 -18.79 -3.31
CA PRO A 234 -5.74 -18.70 -4.58
C PRO A 234 -7.12 -19.33 -4.45
N ARG A 235 -8.10 -18.66 -5.04
CA ARG A 235 -9.47 -19.18 -5.22
C ARG A 235 -9.52 -19.99 -6.50
N ILE A 236 -8.74 -19.58 -7.50
CA ILE A 236 -8.67 -20.19 -8.82
C ILE A 236 -7.23 -20.66 -9.08
N ASP A 237 -7.07 -21.93 -9.39
CA ASP A 237 -5.77 -22.53 -9.69
C ASP A 237 -5.42 -22.40 -11.18
N LEU A 238 -4.24 -21.85 -11.47
CA LEU A 238 -3.71 -21.69 -12.83
C LEU A 238 -2.62 -22.72 -13.18
N ALA A 239 -2.41 -23.76 -12.38
CA ALA A 239 -1.46 -24.81 -12.73
C ALA A 239 -1.82 -25.50 -14.05
N GLY A 240 -0.81 -25.73 -14.91
CA GLY A 240 -0.94 -26.48 -16.16
C GLY A 240 -1.84 -25.80 -17.20
N THR A 241 -1.63 -24.51 -17.46
CA THR A 241 -2.31 -23.82 -18.57
C THR A 241 -1.80 -24.31 -19.92
N GLY A 242 -2.69 -24.40 -20.91
CA GLY A 242 -2.31 -24.81 -22.26
C GLY A 242 -3.50 -25.17 -23.13
N SER A 243 -3.30 -26.14 -24.02
CA SER A 243 -4.30 -26.51 -25.04
C SER A 243 -5.62 -27.04 -24.46
N ASP A 244 -5.59 -27.61 -23.25
CA ASP A 244 -6.76 -28.13 -22.53
C ASP A 244 -7.68 -27.05 -21.96
N ASP A 245 -7.24 -25.79 -21.90
CA ASP A 245 -8.09 -24.65 -21.50
C ASP A 245 -9.10 -24.26 -22.60
N TRP A 246 -9.07 -24.92 -23.75
CA TRP A 246 -9.83 -24.56 -24.93
C TRP A 246 -10.82 -25.66 -25.35
N CYS A 247 -12.04 -25.27 -25.68
CA CYS A 247 -13.06 -26.17 -26.23
C CYS A 247 -13.57 -25.67 -27.60
N TYR A 248 -14.39 -26.49 -28.27
CA TYR A 248 -15.03 -26.13 -29.54
C TYR A 248 -16.54 -26.15 -29.39
N PRO A 249 -17.27 -25.21 -30.01
CA PRO A 249 -18.72 -25.27 -30.09
C PRO A 249 -19.22 -26.60 -30.64
N GLU A 250 -20.31 -27.10 -30.06
CA GLU A 250 -20.95 -28.33 -30.52
C GLU A 250 -21.44 -28.18 -31.98
N GLY A 251 -21.17 -29.19 -32.81
CA GLY A 251 -21.59 -29.21 -34.22
C GLY A 251 -20.67 -28.44 -35.19
N LEU A 252 -19.59 -27.83 -34.71
CA LEU A 252 -18.61 -27.16 -35.55
C LEU A 252 -17.87 -28.19 -36.45
N LYS A 253 -17.89 -27.97 -37.77
CA LYS A 253 -17.22 -28.83 -38.76
C LYS A 253 -16.27 -28.02 -39.62
N TYR A 254 -15.03 -28.47 -39.74
CA TYR A 254 -14.08 -27.90 -40.69
C TYR A 254 -14.51 -28.19 -42.13
N GLN A 255 -14.68 -27.13 -42.94
CA GLN A 255 -14.91 -27.25 -44.38
C GLN A 255 -13.62 -26.86 -45.10
N ILE A 256 -13.12 -27.75 -45.97
CA ILE A 256 -11.87 -27.53 -46.72
C ILE A 256 -12.15 -26.56 -47.88
N PRO A 257 -11.61 -25.33 -47.89
CA PRO A 257 -11.76 -24.41 -49.02
C PRO A 257 -10.93 -24.88 -50.24
N GLY A 258 -11.40 -24.59 -51.45
CA GLY A 258 -10.83 -25.05 -52.74
C GLY A 258 -9.30 -25.10 -52.79
N ARG A 259 -8.75 -26.32 -52.97
CA ARG A 259 -7.33 -26.65 -52.79
C ARG A 259 -6.39 -26.04 -53.84
N GLU A 260 -5.50 -25.16 -53.41
CA GLU A 260 -4.04 -25.19 -53.70
C GLU A 260 -3.28 -24.56 -52.51
N GLY A 261 -2.59 -25.40 -51.72
CA GLY A 261 -1.83 -25.02 -50.52
C GLY A 261 -1.63 -26.24 -49.60
N PRO A 262 -0.54 -26.35 -48.81
CA PRO A 262 -0.32 -27.49 -47.93
C PRO A 262 -1.45 -27.59 -46.88
N MET A 263 -2.03 -28.78 -46.75
CA MET A 263 -3.22 -29.09 -45.94
C MET A 263 -3.09 -28.72 -44.45
N SER A 264 -1.88 -28.55 -43.93
CA SER A 264 -1.63 -28.33 -42.51
C SER A 264 -1.96 -26.92 -42.04
N CYS A 265 -1.50 -25.85 -42.72
CA CYS A 265 -1.64 -24.48 -42.19
C CYS A 265 -3.09 -24.04 -42.02
N HIS A 266 -3.95 -24.27 -43.02
CA HIS A 266 -5.37 -23.89 -42.98
C HIS A 266 -6.19 -24.60 -41.90
N PHE A 267 -5.76 -25.78 -41.44
CA PHE A 267 -6.46 -26.51 -40.37
C PHE A 267 -6.06 -25.99 -38.99
N TYR A 268 -4.77 -25.69 -38.77
CA TYR A 268 -4.30 -25.08 -37.51
C TYR A 268 -4.90 -23.70 -37.31
N ASP A 269 -4.88 -22.84 -38.33
CA ASP A 269 -5.48 -21.49 -38.27
C ASP A 269 -6.97 -21.56 -37.94
N TRP A 270 -7.69 -22.52 -38.54
CA TRP A 270 -9.11 -22.75 -38.25
C TRP A 270 -9.32 -23.24 -36.82
N LYS A 271 -8.50 -24.18 -36.34
CA LYS A 271 -8.57 -24.71 -34.98
C LYS A 271 -8.39 -23.58 -33.95
N THR A 272 -7.37 -22.74 -34.13
CA THR A 272 -7.10 -21.58 -33.25
C THR A 272 -8.18 -20.50 -33.35
N SER A 273 -8.76 -20.27 -34.54
CA SER A 273 -9.78 -19.21 -34.72
C SER A 273 -11.18 -19.61 -34.21
N ASN A 274 -11.44 -20.90 -33.98
CA ASN A 274 -12.76 -21.39 -33.59
C ASN A 274 -12.81 -22.03 -32.20
N ARG A 275 -11.67 -22.05 -31.48
CA ARG A 275 -11.65 -22.47 -30.08
C ARG A 275 -12.24 -21.39 -29.18
N ILE A 276 -12.84 -21.81 -28.07
CA ILE A 276 -13.41 -20.96 -27.03
C ILE A 276 -12.67 -21.27 -25.73
N LEU A 277 -12.25 -20.23 -25.04
CA LEU A 277 -11.59 -20.35 -23.75
C LEU A 277 -12.60 -20.83 -22.69
N VAL A 278 -12.26 -21.89 -21.99
CA VAL A 278 -12.98 -22.37 -20.81
C VAL A 278 -12.41 -21.66 -19.60
N TYR A 279 -13.15 -20.70 -19.06
CA TYR A 279 -12.74 -20.02 -17.84
C TYR A 279 -12.74 -20.98 -16.65
N ARG A 280 -11.66 -20.93 -15.87
CA ARG A 280 -11.54 -21.73 -14.64
C ARG A 280 -12.47 -21.20 -13.55
N GLU A 281 -13.13 -22.13 -12.87
CA GLU A 281 -13.99 -21.85 -11.73
C GLU A 281 -13.22 -21.98 -10.41
N PRO A 282 -13.67 -21.31 -9.32
CA PRO A 282 -12.99 -21.44 -8.05
C PRO A 282 -13.06 -22.87 -7.52
N ARG A 283 -12.04 -23.23 -6.74
CA ARG A 283 -12.04 -24.50 -5.99
C ARG A 283 -13.24 -24.60 -5.05
N ALA A 284 -13.46 -25.80 -4.51
CA ALA A 284 -14.42 -25.98 -3.43
C ALA A 284 -14.09 -25.05 -2.25
N TYR A 285 -15.14 -24.44 -1.69
CA TYR A 285 -14.97 -23.54 -0.56
C TYR A 285 -14.51 -24.30 0.68
N GLU A 286 -13.42 -23.81 1.27
CA GLU A 286 -12.90 -24.24 2.57
C GLU A 286 -12.60 -22.98 3.40
N PRO A 287 -13.04 -22.92 4.67
CA PRO A 287 -12.74 -21.80 5.54
C PRO A 287 -11.24 -21.52 5.63
N GLN A 288 -10.88 -20.24 5.75
CA GLN A 288 -9.48 -19.84 5.81
C GLN A 288 -8.70 -20.54 6.95
N ALA A 289 -9.36 -20.76 8.09
CA ALA A 289 -8.74 -21.40 9.24
C ALA A 289 -8.39 -22.89 9.02
N SER A 290 -8.98 -23.54 8.02
CA SER A 290 -8.68 -24.94 7.67
C SER A 290 -7.63 -25.10 6.57
N LEU A 291 -7.29 -24.03 5.85
CA LEU A 291 -6.30 -24.10 4.78
C LEU A 291 -4.88 -24.31 5.33
N PRO A 292 -4.04 -25.10 4.65
CA PRO A 292 -2.63 -25.18 4.97
C PRO A 292 -1.98 -23.79 4.93
N LYS A 293 -1.18 -23.49 5.93
CA LYS A 293 -0.35 -22.28 5.97
C LYS A 293 0.90 -22.49 5.14
N THR A 294 0.75 -22.52 3.82
CA THR A 294 1.88 -22.51 2.89
C THR A 294 2.33 -21.07 2.68
N HIS A 295 3.47 -20.72 3.28
CA HIS A 295 4.06 -19.40 3.10
C HIS A 295 4.43 -19.18 1.63
N CYS A 296 4.23 -17.96 1.13
CA CYS A 296 4.90 -17.53 -0.09
C CYS A 296 6.40 -17.48 0.23
N ARG A 297 7.22 -18.40 -0.33
CA ARG A 297 8.69 -18.39 -0.20
C ARG A 297 9.18 -18.64 1.26
N ASP A 298 10.50 -18.49 1.50
CA ASP A 298 11.18 -18.68 2.80
C ASP A 298 10.83 -17.61 3.86
N LEU A 299 9.53 -17.37 4.11
CA LEU A 299 9.01 -16.32 4.99
C LEU A 299 8.47 -16.86 6.33
N GLU A 300 8.74 -18.12 6.66
CA GLU A 300 8.17 -18.83 7.83
C GLU A 300 8.60 -18.20 9.17
N ASP A 301 9.79 -17.60 9.23
CA ASP A 301 10.36 -17.01 10.45
C ASP A 301 10.07 -15.49 10.60
N LEU A 302 9.10 -14.93 9.86
CA LEU A 302 8.74 -13.52 9.98
C LEU A 302 7.92 -13.19 11.23
N VAL A 303 8.16 -12.00 11.80
CA VAL A 303 7.44 -11.46 12.97
C VAL A 303 6.02 -11.08 12.57
N THR A 304 5.06 -11.96 12.80
CA THR A 304 3.64 -11.77 12.43
C THR A 304 2.75 -11.39 13.62
N ASP A 305 3.24 -11.63 14.84
CA ASP A 305 2.68 -11.09 16.08
C ASP A 305 3.66 -10.06 16.66
N LEU A 306 3.47 -8.80 16.31
CA LEU A 306 4.37 -7.70 16.67
C LEU A 306 4.60 -7.61 18.18
N LYS A 307 3.60 -7.92 19.01
CA LYS A 307 3.76 -7.81 20.47
C LYS A 307 4.53 -8.99 21.05
N LYS A 308 4.35 -10.20 20.51
CA LYS A 308 5.00 -11.42 21.06
C LYS A 308 6.37 -11.70 20.47
N GLN A 309 6.65 -11.24 19.26
CA GLN A 309 7.80 -11.67 18.47
C GLN A 309 8.77 -10.53 18.14
N SER A 310 8.39 -9.26 18.32
CA SER A 310 9.34 -8.15 18.11
C SER A 310 10.44 -8.17 19.17
N PRO A 311 11.69 -7.87 18.80
CA PRO A 311 12.80 -7.76 19.76
C PRO A 311 12.47 -6.78 20.88
N ASP A 312 12.64 -7.19 22.14
CA ASP A 312 12.37 -6.37 23.33
C ASP A 312 10.95 -5.75 23.35
N ASN A 313 9.97 -6.41 22.72
CA ASN A 313 8.60 -5.90 22.51
C ASN A 313 8.56 -4.49 21.88
N THR A 314 9.56 -4.15 21.08
CA THR A 314 9.73 -2.82 20.51
C THR A 314 9.59 -2.86 19.00
N ILE A 315 8.80 -1.94 18.45
CA ILE A 315 8.67 -1.68 17.01
C ILE A 315 9.12 -0.26 16.68
N GLN A 316 9.29 0.03 15.40
CA GLN A 316 9.64 1.37 14.92
C GLN A 316 8.55 1.89 13.98
N VAL A 317 8.08 3.11 14.23
CA VAL A 317 6.98 3.72 13.47
C VAL A 317 7.37 5.13 13.02
N ILE A 318 7.10 5.44 11.75
CA ILE A 318 7.12 6.81 11.23
C ILE A 318 5.68 7.31 11.15
N VAL A 319 5.44 8.53 11.63
CA VAL A 319 4.11 9.14 11.62
C VAL A 319 4.07 10.32 10.65
N LYS A 320 3.01 10.39 9.83
CA LYS A 320 2.78 11.47 8.87
C LYS A 320 1.32 11.88 8.86
N LEU A 321 1.07 13.16 9.13
CA LEU A 321 -0.23 13.79 8.91
C LEU A 321 -0.23 14.46 7.53
N ALA A 322 -1.29 14.25 6.76
CA ALA A 322 -1.45 14.87 5.45
C ALA A 322 -2.90 15.29 5.23
N ASN A 323 -3.06 16.50 4.68
CA ASN A 323 -4.36 17.10 4.41
C ASN A 323 -4.42 17.47 2.93
N ILE A 324 -5.57 17.20 2.31
CA ILE A 324 -5.95 17.74 1.00
C ILE A 324 -7.16 18.64 1.23
N GLU A 325 -7.06 19.89 0.82
CA GLU A 325 -8.14 20.87 0.88
C GLU A 325 -8.51 21.31 -0.53
N LEU A 326 -9.80 21.24 -0.83
CA LEU A 326 -10.40 21.71 -2.07
C LEU A 326 -11.21 22.97 -1.79
N THR A 327 -11.14 23.94 -2.69
CA THR A 327 -11.90 25.19 -2.59
C THR A 327 -12.75 25.36 -3.84
N PRO A 328 -13.80 26.20 -3.84
CA PRO A 328 -14.55 26.50 -5.06
C PRO A 328 -13.68 26.96 -6.24
N GLU A 329 -12.54 27.61 -5.97
CA GLU A 329 -11.57 28.06 -6.98
C GLU A 329 -10.66 26.94 -7.49
N ASN A 330 -10.46 25.89 -6.70
CA ASN A 330 -9.72 24.70 -7.06
C ASN A 330 -10.46 23.44 -6.59
N PRO A 331 -11.55 23.06 -7.28
CA PRO A 331 -12.52 22.09 -6.77
C PRO A 331 -12.16 20.64 -7.09
N HIS A 332 -11.05 20.39 -7.81
CA HIS A 332 -10.64 19.05 -8.25
C HIS A 332 -9.24 18.69 -7.75
N TYR A 333 -9.10 17.48 -7.22
CA TYR A 333 -7.82 16.82 -6.99
C TYR A 333 -7.57 15.81 -8.11
N ALA A 334 -6.46 15.95 -8.83
CA ALA A 334 -6.16 15.13 -10.02
C ALA A 334 -5.65 13.71 -9.71
N GLY A 335 -5.53 13.32 -8.43
CA GLY A 335 -4.90 12.07 -8.01
C GLY A 335 -3.42 12.21 -7.67
N GLY A 336 -2.87 11.15 -7.08
CA GLY A 336 -1.45 11.00 -6.79
C GLY A 336 -0.69 10.28 -7.90
N SER A 337 0.63 10.12 -7.74
CA SER A 337 1.44 9.22 -8.56
C SER A 337 1.42 7.80 -7.98
N TRP A 338 1.66 6.79 -8.83
CA TRP A 338 1.99 5.45 -8.34
C TRP A 338 3.29 5.51 -7.53
N HIS A 339 3.30 4.93 -6.34
CA HIS A 339 4.47 4.91 -5.48
C HIS A 339 4.44 3.77 -4.46
N VAL A 340 5.63 3.50 -3.90
CA VAL A 340 5.85 2.66 -2.71
C VAL A 340 6.21 3.58 -1.55
N GLU A 341 5.93 3.18 -0.32
CA GLU A 341 6.31 4.01 0.82
C GLU A 341 7.79 3.85 1.16
N GLY A 342 8.48 4.99 1.11
CA GLY A 342 9.87 5.11 1.54
C GLY A 342 10.91 4.56 0.57
N ALA A 343 12.08 4.25 1.13
CA ALA A 343 13.23 3.68 0.40
C ALA A 343 13.82 2.48 1.17
N LEU A 344 14.71 1.71 0.54
CA LEU A 344 15.26 0.47 1.12
C LEU A 344 16.03 0.66 2.43
N ASN A 345 16.56 1.86 2.68
CA ASN A 345 17.22 2.24 3.93
C ASN A 345 16.24 2.54 5.07
N GLU A 346 14.96 2.79 4.78
CA GLU A 346 13.94 3.06 5.81
C GLU A 346 13.31 1.74 6.31
N GLY A 347 13.30 0.68 5.49
CA GLY A 347 12.86 -0.65 5.91
C GLY A 347 11.36 -0.76 6.21
N ILE A 348 10.53 0.07 5.57
CA ILE A 348 9.08 0.05 5.76
C ILE A 348 8.50 -1.27 5.21
N CYS A 349 7.83 -2.03 6.07
CA CYS A 349 7.22 -3.33 5.72
C CYS A 349 5.70 -3.24 5.54
N ALA A 350 5.03 -2.30 6.22
CA ALA A 350 3.59 -2.09 6.08
C ALA A 350 3.20 -0.63 6.36
N THR A 351 2.06 -0.24 5.80
CA THR A 351 1.51 1.11 5.93
C THR A 351 0.10 1.01 6.49
N ALA A 352 -0.19 1.83 7.50
CA ALA A 352 -1.53 2.06 8.01
C ALA A 352 -1.96 3.50 7.69
N ILE A 353 -3.12 3.67 7.07
CA ILE A 353 -3.71 4.99 6.77
C ILE A 353 -5.07 5.08 7.45
N TYR A 354 -5.23 6.07 8.32
CA TYR A 354 -6.49 6.38 8.97
C TYR A 354 -7.09 7.69 8.47
N TYR A 355 -8.35 7.64 8.06
CA TYR A 355 -9.09 8.75 7.45
C TYR A 355 -9.93 9.44 8.50
N TYR A 356 -9.35 10.39 9.23
CA TYR A 356 -9.96 10.91 10.45
C TYR A 356 -10.99 12.03 10.22
N GLU A 357 -10.92 12.74 9.09
CA GLU A 357 -11.87 13.80 8.73
C GLU A 357 -12.02 13.88 7.20
N GLN A 358 -13.24 13.68 6.69
CA GLN A 358 -13.59 13.90 5.28
C GLN A 358 -14.92 14.66 5.19
N ASP A 359 -14.91 15.83 4.54
CA ASP A 359 -16.11 16.66 4.36
C ASP A 359 -16.15 17.23 2.94
N ASN A 360 -17.37 17.26 2.37
CA ASN A 360 -17.70 17.88 1.09
C ASN A 360 -16.87 17.43 -0.12
N ILE A 361 -16.51 16.15 -0.19
CA ILE A 361 -15.83 15.57 -1.34
C ILE A 361 -16.59 14.36 -1.88
N THR A 362 -16.42 14.06 -3.16
CA THR A 362 -16.84 12.79 -3.74
C THR A 362 -16.02 11.64 -3.14
N ASP A 363 -16.47 10.41 -3.40
CA ASP A 363 -15.77 9.20 -2.93
C ASP A 363 -14.29 9.20 -3.35
N SER A 364 -13.41 8.93 -2.39
CA SER A 364 -11.96 8.89 -2.57
C SER A 364 -11.49 7.44 -2.54
N HIS A 365 -10.70 7.02 -3.51
CA HIS A 365 -10.23 5.63 -3.62
C HIS A 365 -8.70 5.55 -3.58
N LEU A 366 -8.20 4.39 -3.13
CA LEU A 366 -6.79 4.01 -3.21
C LEU A 366 -6.68 2.81 -4.15
N ARG A 367 -5.96 2.99 -5.27
CA ARG A 367 -5.68 1.91 -6.23
C ARG A 367 -4.40 1.19 -5.89
N PHE A 368 -4.35 -0.11 -6.19
CA PHE A 368 -3.21 -0.98 -5.96
C PHE A 368 -2.78 -1.69 -7.24
N ARG A 369 -1.47 -1.84 -7.41
CA ARG A 369 -0.85 -2.66 -8.45
C ARG A 369 0.42 -3.32 -7.91
N GLN A 370 0.85 -4.38 -8.57
CA GLN A 370 2.04 -5.13 -8.17
C GLN A 370 2.84 -5.59 -9.39
N GLY A 371 4.13 -5.86 -9.16
CA GLY A 371 4.99 -6.53 -10.14
C GLY A 371 4.77 -8.03 -10.11
N LEU A 372 4.72 -8.62 -11.30
CA LEU A 372 4.59 -10.05 -11.53
C LEU A 372 5.96 -10.71 -11.64
N ASP A 373 6.08 -11.95 -11.18
CA ASP A 373 7.27 -12.78 -11.35
C ASP A 373 7.25 -13.36 -12.75
N ALA A 374 7.78 -12.60 -13.71
CA ALA A 374 7.76 -13.00 -15.10
C ALA A 374 8.43 -14.37 -15.30
N GLU A 375 9.53 -14.65 -14.60
CA GLU A 375 10.28 -15.91 -14.70
C GLU A 375 9.49 -17.13 -14.24
N GLU A 376 8.69 -17.01 -13.17
CA GLU A 376 7.81 -18.09 -12.72
C GLU A 376 6.58 -18.24 -13.63
N ILE A 377 5.96 -17.11 -14.04
CA ILE A 377 4.72 -17.13 -14.83
C ILE A 377 4.94 -17.69 -16.23
N ILE A 378 6.07 -17.40 -16.87
CA ILE A 378 6.41 -17.92 -18.20
C ILE A 378 6.65 -19.44 -18.22
N MET A 379 6.81 -20.07 -17.05
CA MET A 379 6.95 -21.53 -16.89
C MET A 379 5.61 -22.24 -16.67
N LEU A 380 4.50 -21.51 -16.49
CA LEU A 380 3.16 -22.07 -16.30
C LEU A 380 2.52 -22.65 -17.58
N PRO A 381 2.62 -22.00 -18.77
CA PRO A 381 1.96 -22.51 -19.97
C PRO A 381 2.81 -23.54 -20.70
N GLU A 382 2.16 -24.45 -21.44
CA GLU A 382 2.85 -25.27 -22.43
C GLU A 382 3.49 -24.41 -23.54
N GLN A 383 4.59 -24.89 -24.13
CA GLN A 383 5.33 -24.16 -25.16
C GLN A 383 4.42 -23.75 -26.34
N ASN A 384 4.37 -22.44 -26.64
CA ASN A 384 3.48 -21.83 -27.65
C ASN A 384 1.96 -21.88 -27.33
N GLU A 385 1.55 -22.24 -26.11
CA GLU A 385 0.13 -22.27 -25.69
C GLU A 385 -0.12 -21.32 -24.49
N TYR A 386 0.46 -20.11 -24.55
CA TYR A 386 0.35 -19.09 -23.49
C TYR A 386 -0.91 -18.21 -23.59
N GLU A 387 -1.68 -18.30 -24.68
CA GLU A 387 -2.88 -17.47 -24.90
C GLU A 387 -3.93 -17.65 -23.80
N SER A 388 -4.08 -18.84 -23.21
CA SER A 388 -5.04 -19.03 -22.11
C SER A 388 -4.57 -18.32 -20.83
N LEU A 389 -3.27 -18.37 -20.54
CA LEU A 389 -2.66 -17.70 -19.40
C LEU A 389 -2.76 -16.18 -19.50
N GLU A 390 -2.50 -15.60 -20.67
CA GLU A 390 -2.71 -14.17 -20.96
C GLU A 390 -4.12 -13.74 -20.58
N ARG A 391 -5.13 -14.52 -21.00
CA ARG A 391 -6.54 -14.25 -20.71
C ARG A 391 -6.90 -14.46 -19.24
N PHE A 392 -6.28 -15.42 -18.56
CA PHE A 392 -6.54 -15.69 -17.14
C PHE A 392 -5.91 -14.65 -16.21
N LEU A 393 -4.71 -14.14 -16.52
CA LEU A 393 -4.01 -13.14 -15.71
C LEU A 393 -4.27 -11.70 -16.15
N GLY A 394 -4.81 -11.49 -17.36
CA GLY A 394 -4.98 -10.16 -17.94
C GLY A 394 -3.63 -9.54 -18.34
N VAL A 395 -2.72 -10.38 -18.85
CA VAL A 395 -1.38 -9.99 -19.30
C VAL A 395 -1.24 -10.23 -20.80
N GLU A 396 -0.22 -9.65 -21.40
CA GLU A 396 0.07 -9.79 -22.83
C GLU A 396 1.54 -10.22 -23.02
N GLN A 397 1.81 -11.03 -24.03
CA GLN A 397 3.12 -11.37 -24.55
C GLN A 397 3.84 -10.09 -24.94
N GLU A 398 5.10 -9.94 -24.52
CA GLU A 398 5.90 -8.71 -24.63
C GLU A 398 5.32 -7.50 -23.88
N GLY A 399 4.23 -7.70 -23.11
CA GLY A 399 3.61 -6.70 -22.26
C GLY A 399 4.33 -6.53 -20.92
N SER A 400 4.03 -5.42 -20.25
CA SER A 400 4.55 -5.06 -18.92
C SER A 400 4.17 -6.11 -17.87
N ALA A 401 5.12 -6.55 -17.05
CA ALA A 401 4.91 -7.45 -15.90
C ALA A 401 4.29 -6.71 -14.69
N VAL A 402 3.33 -5.81 -14.95
CA VAL A 402 2.58 -5.07 -13.93
C VAL A 402 1.15 -5.55 -13.96
N GLN A 403 0.62 -5.93 -12.80
CA GLN A 403 -0.80 -6.26 -12.65
C GLN A 403 -1.50 -5.22 -11.78
N GLU A 404 -2.53 -4.57 -12.32
CA GLU A 404 -3.46 -3.76 -11.54
C GLU A 404 -4.42 -4.68 -10.78
N LEU A 405 -4.58 -4.47 -9.48
CA LEU A 405 -5.40 -5.35 -8.62
C LEU A 405 -6.81 -4.81 -8.41
N GLY A 406 -6.97 -3.49 -8.42
CA GLY A 406 -8.24 -2.81 -8.19
C GLY A 406 -8.10 -1.61 -7.26
N GLU A 407 -9.20 -1.23 -6.63
CA GLU A 407 -9.30 -0.04 -5.80
C GLU A 407 -10.13 -0.28 -4.54
N VAL A 408 -9.82 0.48 -3.50
CA VAL A 408 -10.50 0.43 -2.20
C VAL A 408 -11.08 1.79 -1.88
N LEU A 409 -12.36 1.83 -1.48
CA LEU A 409 -13.00 3.05 -1.01
C LEU A 409 -12.41 3.50 0.32
N THR A 410 -12.01 4.77 0.37
CA THR A 410 -11.39 5.41 1.52
C THR A 410 -12.30 6.49 2.10
N ARG A 411 -13.07 6.08 3.10
CA ARG A 411 -14.12 6.87 3.76
C ARG A 411 -13.71 7.27 5.18
N GLU A 412 -14.43 8.24 5.73
CA GLU A 412 -14.18 8.71 7.09
C GLU A 412 -14.28 7.58 8.11
N SER A 413 -13.43 7.62 9.13
CA SER A 413 -13.31 6.63 10.20
C SER A 413 -12.81 5.25 9.77
N ARG A 414 -12.41 5.08 8.50
CA ARG A 414 -11.76 3.86 8.03
C ARG A 414 -10.26 3.88 8.34
N MET A 415 -9.75 2.79 8.89
CA MET A 415 -8.33 2.45 8.86
C MET A 415 -8.09 1.41 7.78
N LEU A 416 -7.10 1.65 6.92
CA LEU A 416 -6.67 0.75 5.86
C LEU A 416 -5.20 0.40 6.08
N VAL A 417 -4.89 -0.90 6.10
CA VAL A 417 -3.53 -1.41 6.29
C VAL A 417 -3.17 -2.35 5.15
N PHE A 418 -1.97 -2.18 4.62
CA PHE A 418 -1.44 -3.00 3.54
C PHE A 418 0.08 -3.16 3.66
N PRO A 419 0.64 -4.29 3.20
CA PRO A 419 2.07 -4.49 3.15
C PRO A 419 2.72 -3.61 2.07
N ASN A 420 3.97 -3.23 2.26
CA ASN A 420 4.72 -2.34 1.36
C ASN A 420 5.23 -3.08 0.09
N CYS A 421 4.57 -4.17 -0.29
CA CYS A 421 4.87 -5.01 -1.45
C CYS A 421 4.07 -4.63 -2.70
N MET A 422 3.16 -3.67 -2.58
CA MET A 422 2.34 -3.14 -3.69
C MET A 422 2.64 -1.66 -3.89
N GLN A 423 2.59 -1.23 -5.16
CA GLN A 423 2.47 0.19 -5.46
C GLN A 423 1.02 0.62 -5.26
N HIS A 424 0.83 1.85 -4.77
CA HIS A 424 -0.50 2.41 -4.58
C HIS A 424 -0.60 3.84 -5.12
N GLN A 425 -1.83 4.26 -5.42
CA GLN A 425 -2.14 5.56 -6.00
C GLN A 425 -3.47 6.10 -5.49
N VAL A 426 -3.46 7.32 -4.96
CA VAL A 426 -4.68 8.05 -4.60
C VAL A 426 -5.41 8.46 -5.87
N GLN A 427 -6.68 8.09 -6.01
CA GLN A 427 -7.48 8.42 -7.18
C GLN A 427 -7.99 9.87 -7.16
N PRO A 428 -8.37 10.44 -8.32
CA PRO A 428 -8.98 11.75 -8.40
C PRO A 428 -10.28 11.84 -7.59
N PHE A 429 -10.57 13.01 -7.03
CA PHE A 429 -11.85 13.33 -6.38
C PHE A 429 -12.10 14.85 -6.44
N GLU A 430 -13.33 15.26 -6.23
CA GLU A 430 -13.74 16.66 -6.35
C GLU A 430 -14.74 17.08 -5.26
N LEU A 431 -15.09 18.36 -5.21
CA LEU A 431 -16.12 18.86 -4.30
C LEU A 431 -17.49 18.25 -4.61
N GLN A 432 -18.16 17.75 -3.58
CA GLN A 432 -19.54 17.28 -3.71
C GLN A 432 -20.52 18.46 -3.88
N ASP A 433 -20.40 19.49 -3.05
CA ASP A 433 -21.01 20.80 -3.24
C ASP A 433 -19.92 21.80 -3.70
N PRO A 434 -19.90 22.23 -4.97
CA PRO A 434 -18.89 23.13 -5.50
C PRO A 434 -18.86 24.52 -4.84
N THR A 435 -19.87 24.87 -4.04
CA THR A 435 -19.96 26.19 -3.38
C THR A 435 -19.27 26.24 -2.02
N ARG A 436 -18.95 25.08 -1.44
CA ARG A 436 -18.35 24.97 -0.10
C ARG A 436 -16.95 24.34 -0.20
N PRO A 437 -15.98 24.74 0.63
CA PRO A 437 -14.71 24.03 0.70
C PRO A 437 -14.90 22.56 1.12
N GLY A 438 -13.99 21.70 0.71
CA GLY A 438 -13.95 20.29 1.06
C GLY A 438 -12.57 19.88 1.54
N ARG A 439 -12.50 18.79 2.30
CA ARG A 439 -11.27 18.34 2.92
C ARG A 439 -11.20 16.82 3.01
N ARG A 440 -9.97 16.32 2.95
CA ARG A 440 -9.60 14.94 3.24
C ARG A 440 -8.35 14.96 4.10
N LYS A 441 -8.46 14.53 5.35
CA LYS A 441 -7.34 14.50 6.27
C LYS A 441 -7.02 13.08 6.72
N ILE A 442 -5.74 12.75 6.70
CA ILE A 442 -5.26 11.40 6.99
C ILE A 442 -4.10 11.40 7.98
N LEU A 443 -4.05 10.33 8.77
CA LEU A 443 -2.89 9.93 9.56
C LEU A 443 -2.31 8.66 8.92
N ALA A 444 -1.09 8.76 8.40
CA ALA A 444 -0.32 7.62 7.93
C ALA A 444 0.71 7.21 8.98
N MET A 445 0.80 5.91 9.24
CA MET A 445 1.78 5.28 10.12
C MET A 445 2.51 4.20 9.33
N PHE A 446 3.82 4.36 9.19
CA PHE A 446 4.67 3.43 8.45
C PHE A 446 5.43 2.56 9.43
N LEU A 447 5.18 1.26 9.38
CA LEU A 447 5.82 0.26 10.24
C LEU A 447 7.16 -0.16 9.62
N ILE A 448 8.24 0.03 10.36
CA ILE A 448 9.55 -0.50 9.99
C ILE A 448 9.63 -1.97 10.34
N ASP A 449 10.27 -2.77 9.49
CA ASP A 449 10.55 -4.19 9.70
C ASP A 449 11.19 -4.43 11.09
N PRO A 450 10.49 -5.09 12.04
CA PRO A 450 11.02 -5.35 13.38
C PRO A 450 12.28 -6.23 13.37
N ASN A 451 12.51 -7.02 12.31
CA ASN A 451 13.72 -7.82 12.15
C ASN A 451 14.93 -6.98 11.73
N ARG A 452 14.69 -5.78 11.17
CA ARG A 452 15.72 -4.85 10.70
C ARG A 452 15.48 -3.40 11.19
N PRO A 453 15.67 -3.13 12.49
CA PRO A 453 15.59 -1.77 13.01
C PRO A 453 16.59 -0.83 12.32
N VAL A 454 16.18 0.41 12.12
CA VAL A 454 16.99 1.50 11.55
C VAL A 454 17.31 2.56 12.61
N LEU A 455 18.12 3.56 12.25
CA LEU A 455 18.36 4.72 13.13
C LEU A 455 17.06 5.45 13.45
N SER A 456 16.77 5.62 14.75
CA SER A 456 15.55 6.26 15.23
C SER A 456 15.82 7.57 15.98
N THR A 457 14.75 8.22 16.43
CA THR A 457 14.80 9.39 17.32
C THR A 457 15.27 9.07 18.75
N CYS A 458 15.44 7.81 19.13
CA CYS A 458 16.17 7.44 20.35
C CYS A 458 17.69 7.56 20.16
N ASN A 459 18.16 7.61 18.92
CA ASN A 459 19.59 7.71 18.60
C ASN A 459 19.96 9.10 18.10
N VAL A 460 19.05 9.77 17.41
CA VAL A 460 19.24 11.09 16.82
C VAL A 460 18.54 12.14 17.69
N PRO A 461 19.24 13.18 18.19
CA PRO A 461 18.61 14.25 18.96
C PRO A 461 17.71 15.15 18.09
N PRO A 462 16.78 15.92 18.70
CA PRO A 462 15.91 16.83 17.97
C PRO A 462 16.67 17.73 16.99
N GLN A 463 16.25 17.69 15.72
CA GLN A 463 17.02 18.28 14.63
C GLN A 463 16.77 19.79 14.44
N ARG A 464 15.71 20.34 15.03
CA ARG A 464 15.24 21.70 14.77
C ARG A 464 16.01 22.75 15.59
N ARG A 465 16.63 23.72 14.92
CA ARG A 465 17.40 24.80 15.56
C ARG A 465 16.57 25.68 16.46
N ASP A 466 15.31 25.94 16.13
CA ASP A 466 14.42 26.74 16.99
C ASP A 466 14.15 26.06 18.34
N TRP A 467 13.96 24.73 18.36
CA TRP A 467 13.77 24.00 19.61
C TRP A 467 15.02 23.99 20.48
N TRP A 468 16.18 23.79 19.85
CA TRP A 468 17.46 23.87 20.54
C TRP A 468 17.72 25.26 21.11
N ALA A 469 17.45 26.31 20.34
CA ALA A 469 17.64 27.69 20.78
C ALA A 469 16.80 28.02 22.01
N ASP A 470 15.52 27.60 22.03
CA ASP A 470 14.64 27.79 23.18
C ASP A 470 15.18 27.12 24.44
N GLU A 471 15.73 25.90 24.32
CA GLU A 471 16.29 25.17 25.46
C GLU A 471 17.63 25.74 25.94
N VAL A 472 18.51 26.15 25.02
CA VAL A 472 19.77 26.84 25.36
C VAL A 472 19.50 28.15 26.09
N ARG A 473 18.45 28.88 25.69
CA ARG A 473 18.04 30.11 26.36
C ARG A 473 17.52 29.84 27.77
N ARG A 474 16.81 28.72 27.98
CA ARG A 474 16.23 28.33 29.27
C ARG A 474 17.29 27.85 30.28
N GLN A 475 18.30 27.12 29.84
CA GLN A 475 19.27 26.47 30.74
C GLN A 475 20.48 27.32 31.11
N ASN A 476 20.84 28.34 30.33
CA ASN A 476 22.09 29.08 30.48
C ASN A 476 21.87 30.51 30.94
N ALA A 477 22.95 31.16 31.39
CA ALA A 477 23.03 32.60 31.66
C ALA A 477 22.79 33.50 30.42
N LEU A 478 22.44 32.89 29.28
CA LEU A 478 22.09 33.53 28.02
C LEU A 478 20.64 34.06 28.04
N ASP A 479 19.82 33.66 29.02
CA ASP A 479 18.51 34.26 29.29
C ASP A 479 18.58 35.79 29.47
N LYS A 480 19.70 36.28 30.03
CA LYS A 480 20.00 37.70 30.26
C LYS A 480 20.45 38.47 29.01
N LEU A 481 20.77 37.79 27.91
CA LEU A 481 21.13 38.48 26.67
C LEU A 481 19.87 39.11 26.03
N PRO A 482 19.99 40.34 25.50
CA PRO A 482 18.96 40.91 24.62
C PRO A 482 18.61 39.93 23.50
N ALA A 483 17.32 39.83 23.16
CA ALA A 483 16.81 38.87 22.18
C ALA A 483 17.58 38.92 20.86
N GLU A 484 17.85 40.12 20.33
CA GLU A 484 18.58 40.32 19.08
C GLU A 484 19.99 39.71 19.08
N LEU A 485 20.75 39.84 20.18
CA LEU A 485 22.10 39.30 20.29
C LEU A 485 22.09 37.77 20.46
N PHE A 486 21.07 37.26 21.15
CA PHE A 486 20.86 35.82 21.26
C PHE A 486 20.52 35.22 19.89
N ASP A 487 19.57 35.82 19.18
CA ASP A 487 19.12 35.36 17.86
C ASP A 487 20.24 35.44 16.83
N HIS A 488 21.06 36.50 16.88
CA HIS A 488 22.27 36.60 16.04
C HIS A 488 23.25 35.45 16.34
N THR A 489 23.47 35.13 17.62
CA THR A 489 24.38 34.05 18.03
C THR A 489 23.87 32.68 17.60
N VAL A 490 22.56 32.42 17.74
CA VAL A 490 21.89 31.22 17.23
C VAL A 490 22.01 31.14 15.71
N GLY A 491 21.93 32.29 15.02
CA GLY A 491 22.09 32.39 13.56
C GLY A 491 23.48 31.97 13.06
N LEU A 492 24.51 32.06 13.89
CA LEU A 492 25.89 31.62 13.59
C LEU A 492 26.09 30.10 13.74
N VAL A 493 25.10 29.37 14.26
CA VAL A 493 25.17 27.90 14.34
C VAL A 493 24.81 27.32 12.98
N ASP A 494 25.82 26.80 12.30
CA ASP A 494 25.74 26.15 10.99
C ASP A 494 25.57 24.63 11.12
N ASP A 495 25.11 24.00 10.03
CA ASP A 495 24.88 22.56 9.85
C ASP A 495 23.88 21.90 10.81
N PHE A 496 24.22 21.75 12.09
CA PHE A 496 23.36 21.13 13.11
C PHE A 496 23.41 21.93 14.42
N PRO A 497 22.25 22.23 15.04
CA PRO A 497 20.88 21.91 14.61
C PRO A 497 20.43 22.63 13.33
N ILE A 498 19.49 22.03 12.62
CA ILE A 498 19.08 22.40 11.26
C ILE A 498 18.16 23.63 11.29
N SER A 499 18.49 24.66 10.52
CA SER A 499 17.63 25.84 10.33
C SER A 499 16.38 25.52 9.51
N TRP A 500 15.37 26.39 9.56
CA TRP A 500 14.15 26.21 8.77
C TRP A 500 14.43 26.21 7.27
N GLU A 501 15.27 27.13 6.80
CA GLU A 501 15.67 27.27 5.40
C GLU A 501 16.41 26.03 4.91
N LYS A 502 17.34 25.51 5.73
CA LYS A 502 18.07 24.29 5.40
C LYS A 502 17.16 23.05 5.40
N ALA A 503 16.20 22.98 6.32
CA ALA A 503 15.20 21.91 6.35
C ALA A 503 14.31 21.93 5.10
N LEU A 504 13.93 23.11 4.58
CA LEU A 504 13.21 23.24 3.32
C LEU A 504 14.07 22.77 2.13
N GLU A 505 15.34 23.15 2.08
CA GLU A 505 16.28 22.68 1.05
C GLU A 505 16.44 21.15 1.07
N TYR A 506 16.61 20.55 2.25
CA TYR A 506 16.68 19.10 2.40
C TYR A 506 15.38 18.42 2.03
N ARG A 507 14.23 19.01 2.34
CA ARG A 507 12.93 18.50 1.91
C ARG A 507 12.79 18.49 0.40
N GLU A 508 13.19 19.56 -0.30
CA GLU A 508 13.14 19.61 -1.76
C GLU A 508 14.02 18.51 -2.39
N LYS A 509 15.27 18.37 -1.91
CA LYS A 509 16.19 17.30 -2.34
C LYS A 509 15.64 15.90 -2.07
N LEU A 510 15.04 15.70 -0.90
CA LEU A 510 14.38 14.44 -0.54
C LEU A 510 13.22 14.13 -1.50
N MET A 511 12.39 15.13 -1.82
CA MET A 511 11.26 14.95 -2.73
C MET A 511 11.73 14.63 -4.16
N GLU A 512 12.78 15.30 -4.63
CA GLU A 512 13.40 15.02 -5.93
C GLU A 512 13.99 13.59 -5.97
N GLU A 513 14.74 13.20 -4.94
CA GLU A 513 15.30 11.85 -4.84
C GLU A 513 14.20 10.79 -4.82
N ARG A 514 13.11 11.03 -4.09
CA ARG A 514 11.95 10.13 -4.02
C ARG A 514 11.21 10.01 -5.34
N SER A 515 11.03 11.12 -6.06
CA SER A 515 10.44 11.07 -7.40
C SER A 515 11.28 10.17 -8.31
N ASN A 516 12.60 10.40 -8.35
CA ASN A 516 13.52 9.62 -9.17
C ASN A 516 13.57 8.13 -8.76
N MET A 517 13.47 7.81 -7.47
CA MET A 517 13.40 6.42 -7.00
C MET A 517 12.08 5.75 -7.41
N ASN A 518 10.95 6.44 -7.26
CA ASN A 518 9.65 5.90 -7.68
C ASN A 518 9.58 5.69 -9.19
N ASP A 519 10.16 6.61 -9.97
CA ASP A 519 10.25 6.49 -11.42
C ASP A 519 11.09 5.26 -11.78
N LYS A 520 12.22 5.02 -11.09
CA LYS A 520 13.04 3.81 -11.29
C LYS A 520 12.34 2.52 -10.92
N VAL A 521 11.70 2.46 -9.75
CA VAL A 521 10.94 1.25 -9.35
C VAL A 521 9.82 1.00 -10.35
N THR A 522 9.16 2.05 -10.82
CA THR A 522 8.14 1.95 -11.85
C THR A 522 8.74 1.47 -13.18
N ASP A 523 9.87 2.03 -13.62
CA ASP A 523 10.57 1.62 -14.82
C ASP A 523 11.07 0.17 -14.71
N GLU A 524 11.59 -0.26 -13.57
CA GLU A 524 12.04 -1.64 -13.32
C GLU A 524 10.87 -2.61 -13.47
N ILE A 525 9.75 -2.36 -12.77
CA ILE A 525 8.57 -3.22 -12.86
C ILE A 525 7.93 -3.18 -14.27
N ILE A 526 7.96 -2.03 -14.96
CA ILE A 526 7.42 -1.91 -16.33
C ILE A 526 8.35 -2.50 -17.39
N SER A 527 9.67 -2.42 -17.18
CA SER A 527 10.67 -2.91 -18.13
C SER A 527 10.85 -4.42 -18.09
N GLU A 528 10.46 -5.07 -16.98
CA GLU A 528 10.19 -6.50 -16.95
C GLU A 528 8.99 -6.78 -17.88
N ALA A 529 9.24 -7.55 -18.94
CA ALA A 529 8.25 -7.91 -19.95
C ALA A 529 8.18 -9.42 -20.11
N PHE A 530 7.01 -9.93 -20.49
CA PHE A 530 6.83 -11.36 -20.73
C PHE A 530 7.45 -11.81 -22.05
N SER A 531 8.19 -12.93 -22.04
CA SER A 531 8.67 -13.61 -23.24
C SER A 531 8.30 -15.10 -23.18
N PHE A 532 7.02 -15.41 -23.40
CA PHE A 532 6.49 -16.78 -23.35
C PHE A 532 7.04 -17.71 -24.46
N CYS A 533 7.76 -17.17 -25.46
CA CYS A 533 8.30 -17.91 -26.61
C CYS A 533 9.70 -18.50 -26.41
N GLU A 534 10.42 -18.14 -25.34
CA GLU A 534 11.84 -18.49 -25.14
C GLU A 534 12.08 -19.66 -24.17
N HIS A 535 11.05 -20.41 -23.79
CA HIS A 535 11.14 -21.59 -22.90
C HIS A 535 11.41 -22.91 -23.63
#